data_AF-A0A1B0DBS3-F1
#
_entry.id   AF-A0A1B0DBS3-F1
#
_cell.length_a   1.000
_cell.length_b   1.000
_cell.length_c   1.000
_cell.angle_alpha   90.00
_cell.angle_beta   90.00
_cell.angle_gamma   90.00
#
_symmetry.space_group_name_H-M   'P 1'
#
loop_
_entity.id
_entity.type
_entity.pdbx_description
1 polymer ?
#
loop_
_entity_poly.entity_id
_entity_poly.type
_entity_poly.pdbx_seq_one_letter_code
_entity_poly.pdbx_strand_id
1 'polypeptide(L)'
;MPGKKNTITYACCPEPYVDITFTIQIRRRTLYYFFNLIVPCVLISSMALLGFTLPPDSGEKLTLGVTILLSLTVFLNLVAETLPQVSDAIPLL
;
A
#
# COMPACT_ATOMS: atom_id res chain seq x y z
N MET A 1 19.72 -1.28 23.76
CA MET A 1 18.55 -0.42 23.52
C MET A 1 18.52 0.62 24.63
N PRO A 2 18.70 1.93 24.35
CA PRO A 2 18.64 2.94 25.40
C PRO A 2 17.17 3.11 25.83
N GLY A 3 16.81 2.53 26.97
CA GLY A 3 15.51 2.78 27.60
C GLY A 3 15.54 4.16 28.23
N LYS A 4 14.62 5.04 27.83
CA LYS A 4 14.51 6.37 28.44
C LYS A 4 13.60 6.22 29.66
N LYS A 5 14.16 6.44 30.86
CA LYS A 5 13.39 6.50 32.10
C LYS A 5 12.59 7.80 32.10
N ASN A 6 11.28 7.71 32.13
CA ASN A 6 10.39 8.84 32.36
C ASN A 6 9.73 8.70 33.74
N THR A 7 9.27 9.82 34.28
CA THR A 7 8.51 9.86 35.53
C THR A 7 7.35 10.80 35.29
N ILE A 8 6.15 10.23 35.20
CA ILE A 8 4.92 10.92 34.81
C ILE A 8 3.94 10.90 35.97
N THR A 9 3.34 12.05 36.24
CA THR A 9 2.20 12.20 37.15
C THR A 9 0.93 12.20 36.32
N TYR A 10 0.04 11.25 36.60
CA TYR A 10 -1.24 11.12 35.90
C TYR A 10 -2.31 11.98 36.57
N ALA A 11 -3.30 12.45 35.81
CA ALA A 11 -4.41 13.24 36.36
C ALA A 11 -5.25 12.49 37.41
N CYS A 12 -5.14 11.15 37.49
CA CYS A 12 -5.90 10.34 38.45
C CYS A 12 -5.29 10.28 39.85
N CYS A 13 -3.97 10.49 40.02
CA CYS A 13 -3.27 10.33 41.30
C CYS A 13 -2.08 11.30 41.41
N PRO A 14 -1.84 11.92 42.58
CA PRO A 14 -0.73 12.85 42.79
C PRO A 14 0.64 12.17 42.90
N GLU A 15 0.72 10.84 43.01
CA GLU A 15 1.99 10.10 43.09
C GLU A 15 2.68 9.97 41.73
N PRO A 16 4.02 10.19 41.66
CA PRO A 16 4.79 10.01 40.43
C PRO A 16 5.03 8.54 40.10
N TYR A 17 4.64 8.13 38.89
CA TYR A 17 4.89 6.77 38.37
C TYR A 17 6.08 6.77 37.40
N VAL A 18 6.94 5.76 37.53
CA VAL A 18 8.14 5.60 36.70
C VAL A 18 7.85 4.61 35.56
N ASP A 19 8.07 5.04 34.33
CA ASP A 19 7.99 4.19 33.13
C ASP A 19 9.34 4.14 32.41
N ILE A 20 9.58 3.04 31.71
CA ILE A 20 10.76 2.87 30.84
C ILE A 20 10.25 2.73 29.42
N THR A 21 10.43 3.78 28.62
CA THR A 21 10.01 3.76 27.22
C THR A 21 11.16 3.27 26.34
N PHE A 22 10.90 2.20 25.58
CA PHE A 22 11.80 1.68 24.55
C PHE A 22 11.29 2.06 23.17
N THR A 23 12.04 2.87 22.43
CA THR A 23 11.68 3.25 21.07
C THR A 23 12.29 2.26 20.08
N ILE A 24 11.45 1.49 19.39
CA ILE A 24 11.89 0.55 18.34
C ILE A 24 11.69 1.23 16.98
N GLN A 25 12.78 1.59 16.32
CA GLN A 25 12.72 2.08 14.94
C GLN A 25 12.75 0.91 13.95
N ILE A 26 11.60 0.58 13.38
CA ILE A 26 11.46 -0.46 12.37
C ILE A 26 11.46 0.20 10.99
N ARG A 27 12.45 -0.13 10.15
CA ARG A 27 12.48 0.31 8.75
C ARG A 27 11.79 -0.73 7.87
N ARG A 28 10.71 -0.37 7.18
CA ARG A 28 10.06 -1.23 6.17
C ARG A 28 11.03 -1.49 5.00
N ARG A 29 11.27 -2.75 4.66
CA ARG A 29 11.93 -3.14 3.40
C ARG A 29 10.85 -3.36 2.32
N THR A 30 10.48 -2.29 1.63
CA THR A 30 9.43 -2.26 0.58
C THR A 30 9.84 -2.85 -0.77
N LEU A 31 11.10 -3.25 -0.97
CA LEU A 31 11.60 -3.66 -2.28
C LEU A 31 10.86 -4.88 -2.87
N TYR A 32 10.59 -5.92 -2.07
CA TYR A 32 9.84 -7.09 -2.56
C TYR A 32 8.39 -6.75 -2.92
N TYR A 33 7.79 -5.83 -2.16
CA TYR A 33 6.45 -5.32 -2.41
C TYR A 33 6.39 -4.51 -3.72
N PHE A 34 7.42 -3.71 -3.95
CA PHE A 34 7.56 -2.86 -5.13
C PHE A 34 7.75 -3.67 -6.43
N PHE A 35 8.53 -4.76 -6.41
CA PHE A 35 8.64 -5.66 -7.56
C PHE A 35 7.32 -6.32 -7.92
N ASN A 36 6.54 -6.78 -6.92
CA ASN A 36 5.20 -7.33 -7.14
C ASN A 36 4.18 -6.27 -7.63
N LEU A 37 4.47 -4.97 -7.46
CA LEU A 37 3.68 -3.86 -8.02
C LEU A 37 4.10 -3.47 -9.44
N ILE A 38 5.40 -3.54 -9.78
CA ILE A 38 5.91 -3.18 -11.11
C ILE A 38 5.45 -4.18 -12.17
N VAL A 39 5.53 -5.48 -11.88
CA VAL A 39 5.15 -6.55 -12.82
C VAL A 39 3.73 -6.36 -13.38
N PRO A 40 2.68 -6.19 -12.56
CA PRO A 40 1.32 -5.95 -13.07
C PRO A 40 1.20 -4.63 -13.83
N CYS A 41 1.94 -3.58 -13.45
CA CYS A 41 1.97 -2.32 -14.20
C CYS A 41 2.50 -2.49 -15.64
N VAL A 42 3.57 -3.26 -15.82
CA VAL A 42 4.14 -3.55 -17.15
C VAL A 42 3.21 -4.45 -17.98
N LEU A 43 2.51 -5.38 -17.34
CA LEU A 43 1.51 -6.22 -18.02
C LEU A 43 0.32 -5.40 -18.51
N ILE A 44 -0.21 -4.49 -17.67
CA ILE A 44 -1.33 -3.62 -18.04
C ILE A 44 -0.94 -2.67 -19.18
N SER A 45 0.27 -2.09 -19.13
CA SER A 45 0.73 -1.18 -20.19
C SER A 45 0.94 -1.88 -21.53
N SER A 46 1.45 -3.12 -21.54
CA SER A 46 1.58 -3.90 -22.77
C SER A 46 0.22 -4.33 -23.34
N MET A 47 -0.74 -4.72 -22.50
CA MET A 47 -2.12 -5.02 -22.92
C MET A 47 -2.82 -3.79 -23.51
N ALA A 48 -2.60 -2.61 -22.93
CA ALA A 48 -3.16 -1.36 -23.45
C ALA A 48 -2.60 -1.00 -24.84
N LEU A 49 -1.29 -1.16 -25.05
CA LEU A 49 -0.66 -0.97 -26.36
C LEU A 49 -1.21 -1.93 -27.41
N LEU A 50 -1.36 -3.22 -27.05
CA LEU A 50 -1.98 -4.22 -27.91
C LEU A 50 -3.43 -3.85 -28.30
N GLY A 51 -4.19 -3.29 -27.35
CA GLY A 51 -5.55 -2.80 -27.61
C GLY A 51 -5.63 -1.62 -28.59
N PHE A 52 -4.58 -0.80 -28.70
CA PHE A 52 -4.49 0.25 -29.73
C PHE A 52 -4.06 -0.29 -31.10
N THR A 53 -3.32 -1.40 -31.14
CA THR A 53 -2.90 -2.04 -32.40
C THR A 53 -3.98 -2.90 -33.05
N LEU A 54 -5.04 -3.28 -32.30
CA LEU A 54 -6.14 -4.10 -32.83
C LEU A 54 -7.22 -3.23 -33.50
N PRO A 55 -7.62 -3.50 -34.76
CA PRO A 55 -8.66 -2.73 -35.45
C PRO A 55 -10.02 -2.84 -34.72
N PRO A 56 -10.78 -1.74 -34.65
CA PRO A 56 -11.99 -1.62 -33.82
C PRO A 56 -13.22 -2.41 -34.31
N ASP A 57 -13.12 -3.10 -35.45
CA ASP A 57 -14.21 -3.91 -36.02
C ASP A 57 -14.38 -5.27 -35.32
N SER A 58 -13.39 -5.71 -34.54
CA SER A 58 -13.50 -6.89 -33.69
C SER A 58 -14.04 -6.51 -32.31
N GLY A 59 -15.17 -7.10 -31.92
CA GLY A 59 -15.77 -6.94 -30.57
C GLY A 59 -14.83 -7.30 -29.41
N GLU A 60 -13.67 -7.90 -29.70
CA GLU A 60 -12.61 -8.21 -28.74
C GLU A 60 -12.00 -6.98 -28.08
N LYS A 61 -12.03 -5.80 -28.73
CA LYS A 61 -11.53 -4.56 -28.11
C LYS A 61 -12.29 -4.19 -26.84
N LEU A 62 -13.60 -4.43 -26.80
CA LEU A 62 -14.43 -4.19 -25.61
C LEU A 62 -14.04 -5.15 -24.49
N THR A 63 -13.88 -6.44 -24.81
CA THR A 63 -13.46 -7.47 -23.86
C THR A 63 -12.08 -7.18 -23.26
N LEU A 64 -11.12 -6.73 -24.08
CA LEU A 64 -9.79 -6.29 -23.62
C LEU A 64 -9.88 -5.07 -22.69
N GLY A 65 -10.77 -4.11 -22.95
CA GLY A 65 -10.99 -2.97 -22.06
C GLY A 65 -11.53 -3.40 -20.69
N VAL A 66 -12.51 -4.32 -20.67
CA VAL A 66 -13.12 -4.82 -19.42
C VAL A 66 -12.12 -5.63 -18.59
N THR A 67 -11.27 -6.46 -19.21
CA THR A 67 -10.24 -7.21 -18.48
C THR A 67 -9.17 -6.30 -17.88
N ILE A 68 -8.80 -5.21 -18.56
CA ILE A 68 -7.89 -4.18 -18.01
C ILE A 68 -8.52 -3.49 -16.79
N LEU A 69 -9.80 -3.09 -16.86
CA LEU A 69 -10.49 -2.48 -15.73
C LEU A 69 -10.61 -3.41 -14.53
N LEU A 70 -10.96 -4.69 -14.75
CA LEU A 70 -11.03 -5.70 -13.71
C LEU A 70 -9.66 -5.95 -13.06
N SER A 71 -8.60 -6.09 -13.86
CA SER A 71 -7.24 -6.31 -13.36
C SER A 71 -6.73 -5.13 -12.53
N LEU A 72 -6.99 -3.89 -12.96
CA LEU A 72 -6.72 -2.68 -12.15
C LEU A 72 -7.47 -2.71 -10.81
N THR A 73 -8.74 -3.09 -10.82
CA THR A 73 -9.58 -3.16 -9.61
C THR A 73 -9.08 -4.22 -8.63
N VAL A 74 -8.73 -5.40 -9.12
CA VAL A 74 -8.16 -6.49 -8.29
C VAL A 74 -6.81 -6.06 -7.71
N PHE A 75 -5.96 -5.39 -8.51
CA PHE A 75 -4.69 -4.87 -8.04
C PHE A 75 -4.85 -3.82 -6.94
N LEU A 76 -5.78 -2.88 -7.10
CA LEU A 76 -6.10 -1.89 -6.07
C LEU A 76 -6.62 -2.54 -4.79
N ASN A 77 -7.46 -3.59 -4.89
CA ASN A 77 -7.90 -4.35 -3.72
C ASN A 77 -6.75 -5.05 -3.01
N LEU A 78 -5.84 -5.71 -3.74
CA LEU A 78 -4.66 -6.34 -3.15
C LEU A 78 -3.78 -5.32 -2.41
N VAL A 79 -3.58 -4.14 -3.00
CA VAL A 79 -2.83 -3.04 -2.36
C VAL A 79 -3.57 -2.54 -1.12
N ALA A 80 -4.90 -2.43 -1.17
CA ALA A 80 -5.72 -2.01 -0.03
C ALA A 80 -5.71 -3.01 1.14
N GLU A 81 -5.61 -4.31 0.86
CA GLU A 81 -5.52 -5.35 1.91
C GLU A 81 -4.14 -5.42 2.57
N THR A 82 -3.10 -5.03 1.84
CA THR A 82 -1.70 -5.19 2.27
C THR A 82 -1.10 -3.91 2.85
N LEU A 83 -1.61 -2.76 2.44
CA LEU A 83 -1.41 -1.53 3.18
C LEU A 83 -2.29 -1.61 4.44
N PRO A 84 -1.75 -1.42 5.67
CA PRO A 84 -2.62 -1.26 6.83
C PRO A 84 -3.58 -0.11 6.55
N GLN A 85 -4.85 -0.25 6.92
CA GLN A 85 -5.86 0.80 6.81
C GLN A 85 -5.51 1.96 7.75
N VAL A 86 -4.50 2.74 7.39
CA VAL A 86 -4.06 3.92 8.15
C VAL A 86 -4.86 5.10 7.64
N SER A 87 -5.84 5.52 8.45
CA SER A 87 -6.65 6.72 8.18
C SER A 87 -5.87 8.03 8.32
N ASP A 88 -4.60 8.00 8.77
CA ASP A 88 -3.83 9.20 9.14
C ASP A 88 -3.11 9.88 7.98
N ALA A 89 -2.93 9.20 6.84
CA ALA A 89 -2.40 9.84 5.64
C ALA A 89 -2.71 8.97 4.42
N ILE A 90 -3.39 9.56 3.44
CA ILE A 90 -3.38 9.07 2.07
C ILE A 90 -1.91 9.12 1.64
N PRO A 91 -1.20 7.99 1.46
CA PRO A 91 0.11 8.05 0.85
C PRO A 91 -0.14 8.56 -0.57
N LEU A 92 0.53 9.65 -0.98
CA LEU A 92 0.45 10.17 -2.35
C LEU A 92 1.02 9.11 -3.33
N LEU A 93 0.18 8.14 -3.67
CA LEU A 93 0.14 7.46 -4.95
C LEU A 93 -1.30 7.60 -5.46
#